data_AF-A0A0F9MDY1-F1
#
_entry.id   AF-A0A0F9MDY1-F1
#
_cell.length_a   1.000
_cell.length_b   1.000
_cell.length_c   1.000
_cell.angle_alpha   90.00
_cell.angle_beta   90.00
_cell.angle_gamma   90.00
#
_symmetry.space_group_name_H-M   'P 1'
#
loop_
_entity.id
_entity.type
_entity.pdbx_description
1 polymer ?
#
loop_
_entity_poly.entity_id
_entity_poly.type
_entity_poly.pdbx_seq_one_letter_code
_entity_poly.pdbx_strand_id
1 'polypeptide(L)'
;MATTAITPTPLVRDVMSADILDAAGTVATTPTDGWVIAAPVAPDVDLLLKFLVDASGDTITIVAGDRPPSHLSGLGNLLLVLAASDVRYIMIEKGRFLQDDGTFLVTATDAGSTCYAFTIPKIL
;
A
#
# COMPACT_ATOMS: atom_id res chain seq x y z
N MET A 1 -3.27 16.75 6.34
CA MET A 1 -3.01 15.40 5.83
C MET A 1 -4.19 14.96 4.99
N ALA A 2 -4.03 14.91 3.67
CA ALA A 2 -5.05 14.36 2.80
C ALA A 2 -4.77 12.88 2.57
N THR A 3 -5.82 12.08 2.41
CA THR A 3 -5.71 10.70 1.96
C THR A 3 -6.40 10.55 0.62
N THR A 4 -5.73 9.87 -0.30
CA THR A 4 -6.28 9.60 -1.63
C THR A 4 -6.70 8.13 -1.74
N ALA A 5 -7.92 7.88 -2.20
CA ALA A 5 -8.43 6.52 -2.35
C ALA A 5 -7.72 5.79 -3.51
N ILE A 6 -7.28 4.55 -3.27
CA ILE A 6 -6.71 3.65 -4.28
C ILE A 6 -7.57 2.40 -4.37
N THR A 7 -8.01 2.09 -5.59
CA THR A 7 -8.58 0.78 -5.93
C THR A 7 -7.45 -0.10 -6.50
N PRO A 8 -7.12 -1.25 -5.89
CA PRO A 8 -6.05 -2.10 -6.39
C PRO A 8 -6.34 -2.67 -7.79
N THR A 9 -5.30 -2.74 -8.62
CA THR A 9 -5.36 -3.37 -9.94
C THR A 9 -5.24 -4.89 -9.81
N PRO A 10 -6.18 -5.69 -10.35
CA PRO A 10 -6.07 -7.14 -10.28
C PRO A 10 -4.99 -7.68 -11.21
N LEU A 11 -4.05 -8.43 -10.65
CA LEU A 11 -3.19 -9.32 -11.42
C LEU A 11 -3.92 -10.64 -11.62
N VAL A 12 -3.99 -11.09 -12.87
CA VAL A 12 -4.76 -12.29 -13.25
C VAL A 12 -3.79 -13.38 -13.68
N ARG A 13 -4.05 -14.61 -13.23
CA ARG A 13 -3.22 -15.78 -13.57
C ARG A 13 -3.17 -15.96 -15.09
N ASP A 14 -1.98 -16.24 -15.61
CA ASP A 14 -1.71 -16.50 -17.03
C ASP A 14 -2.16 -15.38 -17.98
N VAL A 15 -2.30 -14.17 -17.45
CA VAL A 15 -2.68 -12.97 -18.20
C VAL A 15 -1.68 -11.87 -17.91
N MET A 16 -1.06 -11.32 -18.96
CA MET A 16 -0.19 -10.17 -18.85
C MET A 16 -0.98 -8.95 -18.37
N SER A 17 -0.43 -8.17 -17.43
CA SER A 17 -1.03 -6.92 -17.01
C SER A 17 -1.08 -5.91 -18.16
N ALA A 18 -1.92 -4.87 -18.02
CA ALA A 18 -1.77 -3.68 -18.86
C ALA A 18 -0.37 -3.05 -18.68
N ASP A 19 0.00 -2.17 -19.61
CA ASP A 19 1.24 -1.39 -19.48
C ASP A 19 1.19 -0.53 -18.21
N ILE A 20 2.25 -0.61 -17.39
CA ILE A 20 2.37 0.08 -16.10
C ILE A 20 3.77 0.68 -16.02
N LEU A 21 3.83 2.01 -16.07
CA LEU A 21 5.08 2.75 -15.90
C LEU A 21 5.59 2.63 -14.46
N ASP A 22 6.89 2.79 -14.26
CA ASP A 22 7.43 2.68 -12.91
C ASP A 22 6.96 3.82 -12.00
N ALA A 23 6.83 5.02 -12.57
CA ALA A 23 6.22 6.19 -11.93
C ALA A 23 4.69 6.19 -11.98
N ALA A 24 4.04 5.11 -12.44
CA ALA A 24 2.60 4.97 -12.30
C ALA A 24 2.24 4.79 -10.82
N GLY A 25 1.12 5.37 -10.41
CA GLY A 25 0.70 5.37 -9.01
C GLY A 25 0.00 6.66 -8.65
N THR A 26 -0.45 6.73 -7.41
CA THR A 26 -1.01 7.95 -6.82
C THR A 26 0.09 8.64 -6.05
N VAL A 27 0.39 9.89 -6.40
CA VAL A 27 1.45 10.69 -5.76
C VAL A 27 0.97 11.27 -4.43
N ALA A 28 1.83 11.24 -3.41
CA ALA A 28 1.69 12.08 -2.23
C ALA A 28 2.11 13.51 -2.60
N THR A 29 1.16 14.44 -2.63
CA THR A 29 1.42 15.81 -3.13
C THR A 29 2.09 16.70 -2.09
N THR A 30 1.91 16.40 -0.82
CA THR A 30 2.50 17.12 0.30
C THR A 30 3.08 16.14 1.32
N PRO A 31 4.12 16.53 2.08
CA PRO A 31 4.59 15.74 3.21
C PRO A 31 3.43 15.37 4.13
N THR A 32 3.44 14.15 4.67
CA THR A 32 2.35 13.54 5.47
C THR A 32 1.16 13.01 4.68
N ASP A 33 0.95 13.37 3.41
CA ASP A 33 -0.16 12.81 2.63
C ASP A 33 -0.09 11.28 2.56
N GLY A 34 -1.25 10.68 2.31
CA GLY A 34 -1.36 9.25 2.32
C GLY A 34 -2.39 8.70 1.35
N TRP A 35 -2.62 7.41 1.51
CA TRP A 35 -3.48 6.62 0.66
C TRP A 35 -4.39 5.75 1.51
N VAL A 36 -5.64 5.64 1.06
CA VAL A 36 -6.63 4.70 1.59
C VAL A 36 -6.84 3.64 0.53
N ILE A 37 -6.33 2.44 0.78
CA ILE A 37 -6.34 1.35 -0.21
C ILE A 37 -7.47 0.38 0.12
N ALA A 38 -8.36 0.13 -0.86
CA ALA A 38 -9.45 -0.84 -0.66
C ALA A 38 -8.90 -2.25 -0.43
N ALA A 39 -9.40 -2.96 0.59
CA ALA A 39 -8.96 -4.32 0.84
C ALA A 39 -9.58 -5.33 -0.15
N PRO A 40 -8.83 -6.39 -0.54
CA PRO A 40 -9.42 -7.46 -1.33
C PRO A 40 -10.47 -8.21 -0.52
N VAL A 41 -11.68 -8.32 -1.07
CA VAL A 41 -12.83 -9.00 -0.44
C VAL A 41 -12.72 -10.52 -0.45
N ALA A 42 -11.99 -11.10 -1.41
CA ALA A 42 -11.83 -12.54 -1.53
C ALA A 42 -10.78 -13.07 -0.51
N PRO A 43 -11.03 -14.24 0.12
CA PRO A 43 -10.11 -14.82 1.11
C PRO A 43 -8.79 -15.30 0.51
N ASP A 44 -8.79 -15.61 -0.79
CA ASP A 44 -7.63 -16.13 -1.53
C ASP A 44 -6.98 -15.07 -2.40
N VAL A 45 -7.11 -13.80 -2.00
CA VAL A 45 -6.49 -12.67 -2.69
C VAL A 45 -5.72 -11.82 -1.68
N ASP A 46 -4.43 -11.69 -1.95
CA ASP A 46 -3.51 -10.86 -1.18
C ASP A 46 -3.35 -9.47 -1.82
N LEU A 47 -2.89 -8.51 -1.03
CA LEU A 47 -2.64 -7.14 -1.47
C LEU A 47 -1.12 -6.91 -1.58
N LEU A 48 -0.65 -6.54 -2.76
CA LEU A 48 0.72 -6.09 -3.00
C LEU A 48 0.71 -4.58 -3.17
N LEU A 49 1.49 -3.88 -2.35
CA LEU A 49 1.76 -2.45 -2.50
C LEU A 49 3.12 -2.26 -3.15
N LYS A 50 3.19 -1.32 -4.10
CA LYS A 50 4.39 -0.80 -4.71
C LYS A 50 4.55 0.65 -4.31
N PHE A 51 5.77 1.01 -3.91
CA PHE A 51 6.18 2.39 -3.69
C PHE A 51 7.35 2.73 -4.61
N LEU A 52 7.31 3.93 -5.18
CA LEU A 52 8.47 4.58 -5.77
C LEU A 52 8.63 5.93 -5.08
N VAL A 53 9.82 6.20 -4.55
CA VAL A 53 10.15 7.48 -3.91
C VAL A 53 10.98 8.35 -4.83
N ASP A 54 10.97 9.66 -4.56
CA ASP A 54 11.68 10.65 -5.36
C ASP A 54 13.20 10.64 -5.05
N ALA A 55 13.93 11.63 -5.58
CA ALA A 55 15.38 11.75 -5.39
C ALA A 55 15.82 12.11 -3.95
N SER A 56 14.89 12.29 -3.01
CA SER A 56 15.15 12.66 -1.62
C SER A 56 15.08 11.45 -0.67
N GLY A 57 14.36 10.40 -1.06
CA GLY A 57 14.03 9.26 -0.20
C GLY A 57 12.82 9.56 0.69
N ASP A 58 12.28 8.54 1.36
CA ASP A 58 11.05 8.72 2.16
C ASP A 58 10.91 7.65 3.25
N THR A 59 10.11 7.94 4.27
CA THR A 59 9.59 6.95 5.21
C THR A 59 8.12 6.74 4.96
N ILE A 60 7.77 5.56 4.44
CA ILE A 60 6.39 5.14 4.27
C ILE A 60 5.91 4.44 5.55
N THR A 61 4.77 4.86 6.08
CA THR A 61 4.14 4.26 7.27
C THR A 61 2.86 3.55 6.88
N ILE A 62 2.80 2.25 7.13
CA ILE A 62 1.56 1.47 7.06
C ILE A 62 0.96 1.44 8.47
N VAL A 63 -0.25 1.97 8.61
CA VAL A 63 -0.92 2.15 9.90
C VAL A 63 -1.48 0.84 10.40
N ALA A 64 -1.33 0.57 11.71
CA ALA A 64 -1.92 -0.61 12.34
C ALA A 64 -3.45 -0.63 12.16
N GLY A 65 -4.03 -1.83 12.02
CA GLY A 65 -5.47 -2.02 11.83
C GLY A 65 -6.28 -1.79 13.11
N ASP A 66 -7.51 -1.31 12.95
CA ASP A 66 -8.48 -1.05 14.03
C ASP A 66 -9.82 -1.83 13.89
N ARG A 67 -9.98 -2.68 12.85
CA ARG A 67 -11.05 -3.69 12.76
C ARG A 67 -11.01 -4.57 14.03
N PRO A 68 -12.15 -4.89 14.71
CA PRO A 68 -12.21 -5.27 16.13
C PRO A 68 -11.02 -6.09 16.61
N PRO A 69 -10.32 -5.58 17.65
CA PRO A 69 -8.92 -5.22 17.54
C PRO A 69 -8.14 -6.26 16.73
N SER A 70 -7.48 -5.79 15.67
CA SER A 70 -6.56 -6.56 14.86
C SER A 70 -5.76 -7.50 15.77
N HIS A 71 -5.77 -8.80 15.45
CA HIS A 71 -5.15 -9.82 16.29
C HIS A 71 -3.66 -9.53 16.55
N LEU A 72 -3.05 -8.68 15.70
CA LEU A 72 -1.66 -8.25 15.76
C LEU A 72 -1.51 -6.74 15.99
N SER A 73 -2.54 -6.05 16.48
CA SER A 73 -2.52 -4.60 16.75
C SER A 73 -1.39 -4.18 17.71
N GLY A 74 -0.97 -5.06 18.62
CA GLY A 74 0.16 -4.85 19.52
C GLY A 74 1.53 -4.69 18.83
N LEU A 75 1.65 -5.01 17.53
CA LEU A 75 2.88 -4.80 16.76
C LEU A 75 3.03 -3.36 16.23
N GLY A 76 1.97 -2.55 16.32
CA GLY A 76 1.98 -1.16 15.86
C GLY A 76 2.23 -1.00 14.35
N ASN A 77 2.48 0.26 13.98
CA ASN A 77 2.73 0.68 12.60
C ASN A 77 3.97 -0.02 12.02
N LEU A 78 3.96 -0.24 10.71
CA LEU A 78 5.14 -0.68 9.99
C LEU A 78 5.76 0.52 9.27
N LEU A 79 7.05 0.77 9.54
CA LEU A 79 7.84 1.79 8.87
C LEU A 79 8.70 1.15 7.79
N LEU A 80 8.65 1.72 6.59
CA LEU A 80 9.52 1.39 5.47
C LEU A 80 10.38 2.61 5.18
N VAL A 81 11.68 2.52 5.44
CA VAL A 81 12.63 3.59 5.12
C VAL A 81 13.24 3.31 3.75
N LEU A 82 12.97 4.20 2.79
CA LEU A 82 13.38 4.09 1.40
C LEU A 82 14.46 5.13 1.10
N ALA A 83 15.50 4.70 0.39
CA ALA A 83 16.54 5.61 -0.11
C ALA A 83 16.03 6.40 -1.33
N ALA A 84 16.79 7.40 -1.77
CA ALA A 84 16.47 8.16 -2.98
C ALA A 84 16.28 7.26 -4.22
N SER A 85 15.26 7.57 -5.02
CA SER A 85 14.89 6.91 -6.29
C SER A 85 14.63 5.41 -6.17
N ASP A 86 14.22 4.97 -4.98
CA ASP A 86 14.07 3.57 -4.67
C ASP A 86 12.68 3.03 -5.00
N VAL A 87 12.62 1.77 -5.45
CA VAL A 87 11.37 1.04 -5.68
C VAL A 87 11.27 -0.08 -4.65
N ARG A 88 10.15 -0.14 -3.95
CA ARG A 88 9.88 -1.21 -2.97
C ARG A 88 8.51 -1.82 -3.17
N TYR A 89 8.44 -3.09 -2.84
CA TYR A 89 7.25 -3.91 -2.90
C TYR A 89 7.02 -4.54 -1.53
N ILE A 90 5.76 -4.60 -1.10
CA ILE A 90 5.38 -5.29 0.13
C ILE A 90 4.02 -5.94 -0.02
N MET A 91 3.93 -7.21 0.36
CA MET A 91 2.64 -7.87 0.54
C MET A 91 2.11 -7.56 1.93
N ILE A 92 0.86 -7.11 2.01
CA ILE A 92 0.25 -6.65 3.25
C ILE A 92 -0.56 -7.76 3.91
N GLU A 93 -0.31 -7.96 5.20
CA GLU A 93 -1.09 -8.87 6.02
C GLU A 93 -2.39 -8.19 6.50
N LYS A 94 -3.53 -8.67 6.00
CA LYS A 94 -4.87 -8.20 6.40
C LYS A 94 -5.06 -8.24 7.92
N GLY A 95 -4.64 -9.33 8.56
CA GLY A 95 -4.81 -9.54 10.00
C GLY A 95 -4.07 -8.54 10.89
N ARG A 96 -3.12 -7.77 10.33
CA ARG A 96 -2.35 -6.75 11.05
C ARG A 96 -2.82 -5.32 10.75
N PHE A 97 -3.12 -5.01 9.48
CA PHE A 97 -3.24 -3.62 9.00
C PHE A 97 -4.64 -3.20 8.52
N LEU A 98 -5.61 -4.13 8.47
CA LEU A 98 -6.96 -3.84 7.99
C LEU A 98 -7.71 -2.91 8.97
N GLN A 99 -8.21 -1.80 8.45
CA GLN A 99 -9.03 -0.84 9.18
C GLN A 99 -10.49 -1.33 9.31
N ASP A 100 -11.26 -0.73 10.22
CA ASP A 100 -12.64 -1.05 10.52
C ASP A 100 -13.60 -0.82 9.34
N ASP A 101 -13.26 0.13 8.48
CA ASP A 101 -13.94 0.48 7.24
C ASP A 101 -13.59 -0.45 6.06
N GLY A 102 -12.73 -1.44 6.26
CA GLY A 102 -12.32 -2.39 5.21
C GLY A 102 -11.24 -1.85 4.27
N THR A 103 -10.46 -0.87 4.70
CA THR A 103 -9.35 -0.31 3.94
C THR A 103 -8.00 -0.53 4.63
N PHE A 104 -6.93 -0.13 3.97
CA PHE A 104 -5.60 0.03 4.55
C PHE A 104 -5.22 1.50 4.49
N LEU A 105 -4.66 2.02 5.58
CA LEU A 105 -4.15 3.39 5.64
C LEU A 105 -2.62 3.38 5.55
N VAL A 106 -2.09 4.15 4.60
CA VAL A 106 -0.65 4.33 4.38
C VAL A 106 -0.35 5.82 4.27
N THR A 107 0.77 6.28 4.83
CA THR A 107 1.20 7.68 4.77
C THR A 107 2.66 7.79 4.38
N ALA A 108 3.03 8.90 3.76
CA ALA A 108 4.40 9.26 3.40
C ALA A 108 4.90 10.38 4.31
N THR A 109 6.21 10.48 4.53
CA THR A 109 6.80 11.62 5.25
C THR A 109 7.26 12.73 4.31
N ASP A 110 7.45 12.43 3.03
CA ASP A 110 7.81 13.38 1.98
C ASP A 110 6.73 13.46 0.88
N ALA A 111 6.83 14.47 0.03
CA ALA A 111 6.06 14.57 -1.20
C ALA A 111 6.78 13.83 -2.36
N GLY A 112 6.06 13.57 -3.45
CA GLY A 112 6.63 12.99 -4.66
C GLY A 112 6.70 11.47 -4.66
N SER A 113 6.61 10.82 -3.50
CA SER A 113 6.41 9.38 -3.39
C SER A 113 5.10 8.94 -4.02
N THR A 114 5.12 7.81 -4.73
CA THR A 114 3.93 7.22 -5.35
C THR A 114 3.58 5.89 -4.70
N CYS A 115 2.29 5.63 -4.53
CA CYS A 115 1.76 4.32 -4.15
C CYS A 115 0.94 3.74 -5.29
N TYR A 116 1.19 2.47 -5.60
CA TYR A 116 0.37 1.68 -6.51
C TYR A 116 0.03 0.34 -5.86
N ALA A 117 -1.20 -0.13 -6.05
CA ALA A 117 -1.71 -1.30 -5.34
C ALA A 117 -2.19 -2.36 -6.33
N PHE A 118 -1.92 -3.62 -6.00
CA PHE A 118 -2.32 -4.78 -6.79
C PHE A 118 -3.02 -5.81 -5.93
N THR A 119 -3.99 -6.50 -6.51
CA THR A 119 -4.50 -7.74 -5.94
C THR A 119 -3.87 -8.95 -6.61
N ILE A 120 -3.40 -9.90 -5.81
CA ILE A 120 -2.73 -11.11 -6.28
C ILE A 120 -3.52 -12.33 -5.80
N PRO A 121 -4.02 -13.18 -6.73
CA PRO A 121 -4.66 -14.43 -6.34
C PRO A 121 -3.62 -15.39 -5.75
N LYS A 122 -4.00 -16.14 -4.72
CA LYS A 122 -3.17 -17.22 -4.19
C LYS A 122 -2.94 -18.28 -5.27
N ILE A 123 -1.69 -18.72 -5.38
CA ILE A 123 -1.33 -19.84 -6.25
C ILE A 123 -1.49 -21.10 -5.40
N LEU A 124 -2.54 -21.86 -5.68
CA LEU A 124 -2.76 -23.23 -5.19
C LEU A 124 -1.85 -24.22 -5.90
#